data_AF-A0AAU1EG67-F1
#
_entry.id   AF-A0AAU1EG67-F1
#
_cell.length_a   1.000
_cell.length_b   1.000
_cell.length_c   1.000
_cell.angle_alpha   90.00
_cell.angle_beta   90.00
_cell.angle_gamma   90.00
#
_symmetry.space_group_name_H-M   'P 1'
#
loop_
_entity.id
_entity.type
_entity.pdbx_description
1 polymer ?
#
loop_
_entity_poly.entity_id
_entity_poly.type
_entity_poly.pdbx_seq_one_letter_code
_entity_poly.pdbx_strand_id
1 'polypeptide(L)'
;MARVVGTHELRRPAVLALQTLAIAACYYGAGRLGLVRRLSVDGAVFTPIWPPTGVAVAVLLILGIRAWLGIALGALLVVLSLSSFSSITPSVIGIVAGNTIAPVCAYLLLRKVRFRNDLSRLRDGLALVFLAALGSMTISATSGVGILIATGKLAWGDFWPVWLAWWVGDAMGVLIITPVLLMAYSLRRPLNLSRWKEAVLLLAAVCVIVPYATRSSLSLLYLVYPLLIWAALRFELAGSMVCALFASVLATIAATDHAGPFVDLSNTSVMIKLQAFNGSMALTALLLSAVITEQRNTRRSVERACQELVQVLEHLTAGNPPPRPPPPDEDDDDRLR
;
A
#
# COMPACT_ATOMS: atom_id res chain seq x y z
N MET A 1 -43.08 25.79 1.19
CA MET A 1 -41.87 25.31 1.90
C MET A 1 -41.58 23.80 1.76
N ALA A 2 -42.48 22.96 1.19
CA ALA A 2 -42.25 21.51 1.07
C ALA A 2 -41.34 21.05 -0.11
N ARG A 3 -41.06 21.93 -1.09
CA ARG A 3 -40.29 21.56 -2.30
C ARG A 3 -38.76 21.54 -2.14
N VAL A 4 -38.24 22.19 -1.10
CA VAL A 4 -36.78 22.28 -0.86
C VAL A 4 -36.26 21.08 -0.05
N VAL A 5 -37.10 20.49 0.81
CA VAL A 5 -36.73 19.33 1.66
C VAL A 5 -36.54 18.04 0.84
N GLY A 6 -37.38 17.81 -0.18
CA GLY A 6 -37.27 16.61 -1.04
C GLY A 6 -35.98 16.54 -1.87
N THR A 7 -35.39 17.68 -2.23
CA THR A 7 -34.14 17.71 -3.01
C THR A 7 -32.91 17.32 -2.19
N HIS A 8 -32.92 17.52 -0.87
CA HIS A 8 -31.81 17.16 0.01
C HIS A 8 -31.81 15.67 0.35
N GLU A 9 -33.00 15.07 0.48
CA GLU A 9 -33.24 13.64 0.71
C GLU A 9 -32.82 12.79 -0.48
N LEU A 10 -33.10 13.21 -1.72
CA LEU A 10 -32.70 12.52 -2.97
C LEU A 10 -31.21 12.68 -3.31
N ARG A 11 -30.57 13.77 -2.88
CA ARG A 11 -29.15 14.03 -3.14
C ARG A 11 -28.22 13.08 -2.39
N ARG A 12 -28.56 12.69 -1.16
CA ARG A 12 -27.75 11.76 -0.35
C ARG A 12 -27.60 10.35 -0.97
N PRO A 13 -28.68 9.64 -1.35
CA PRO A 13 -28.56 8.33 -1.98
C PRO A 13 -27.92 8.42 -3.37
N ALA A 14 -28.19 9.48 -4.13
CA ALA A 14 -27.55 9.69 -5.43
C ALA A 14 -26.03 9.89 -5.30
N VAL A 15 -25.57 10.68 -4.32
CA VAL A 15 -24.13 10.88 -4.06
C VAL A 15 -23.48 9.58 -3.58
N LEU A 16 -24.15 8.80 -2.72
CA LEU A 16 -23.65 7.51 -2.27
C LEU A 16 -23.54 6.51 -3.43
N ALA A 17 -24.57 6.41 -4.27
CA ALA A 17 -24.56 5.56 -5.46
C ALA A 17 -23.44 5.96 -6.42
N LEU A 18 -23.28 7.27 -6.69
CA LEU A 18 -22.20 7.78 -7.54
C LEU A 18 -20.82 7.47 -6.96
N GLN A 19 -20.63 7.65 -5.64
CA GLN A 19 -19.39 7.25 -4.96
C GLN A 19 -19.13 5.75 -5.10
N THR A 20 -20.13 4.90 -4.84
CA THR A 20 -20.02 3.45 -4.99
C THR A 20 -19.62 3.06 -6.41
N LEU A 21 -20.25 3.65 -7.43
CA LEU A 21 -19.94 3.42 -8.84
C LEU A 21 -18.53 3.90 -9.20
N ALA A 22 -18.12 5.07 -8.72
CA ALA A 22 -16.77 5.59 -8.96
C ALA A 22 -15.70 4.67 -8.34
N ILE A 23 -15.91 4.20 -7.11
CA ILE A 23 -15.00 3.26 -6.44
C ILE A 23 -14.94 1.93 -7.21
N ALA A 24 -16.09 1.41 -7.62
CA ALA A 24 -16.15 0.19 -8.43
C ALA A 24 -15.41 0.34 -9.75
N ALA A 25 -15.58 1.48 -10.44
CA ALA A 25 -14.87 1.77 -11.68
C ALA A 25 -13.35 1.89 -11.47
N CYS A 26 -12.90 2.56 -10.41
CA CYS A 26 -11.48 2.65 -10.06
C CYS A 26 -10.88 1.27 -9.75
N TYR A 27 -11.58 0.45 -8.95
CA TYR A 27 -11.16 -0.91 -8.63
C TYR A 27 -11.10 -1.78 -9.89
N TYR A 28 -12.14 -1.74 -10.73
CA TYR A 28 -12.22 -2.49 -11.97
C TYR A 28 -11.12 -2.08 -12.96
N GLY A 29 -10.92 -0.77 -13.16
CA GLY A 29 -9.85 -0.24 -14.02
C GLY A 29 -8.47 -0.64 -13.55
N ALA A 30 -8.21 -0.57 -12.24
CA ALA A 30 -6.98 -1.07 -11.63
C ALA A 30 -6.79 -2.58 -11.85
N GLY A 31 -7.88 -3.34 -11.85
CA GLY A 31 -7.87 -4.79 -12.07
C GLY A 31 -7.56 -5.11 -13.51
N ARG A 32 -8.19 -4.41 -14.46
CA ARG A 32 -7.88 -4.51 -15.88
C ARG A 32 -6.42 -4.18 -16.16
N LEU A 33 -5.87 -3.14 -15.52
CA LEU A 33 -4.45 -2.79 -15.64
C LEU A 33 -3.52 -3.89 -15.14
N GLY A 34 -3.80 -4.46 -13.95
CA GLY A 34 -3.06 -5.60 -13.43
C GLY A 34 -3.11 -6.81 -14.37
N LEU A 35 -4.28 -7.07 -14.96
CA LEU A 35 -4.50 -8.19 -15.88
C LEU A 35 -3.82 -8.02 -17.26
N VAL A 36 -3.37 -6.81 -17.65
CA VAL A 36 -2.57 -6.60 -18.88
C VAL A 36 -1.25 -7.37 -18.81
N ARG A 37 -0.66 -7.51 -17.62
CA ARG A 37 0.61 -8.23 -17.38
C ARG A 37 0.38 -9.46 -16.50
N ARG A 38 -0.61 -10.26 -16.86
CA ARG A 38 -0.95 -11.51 -16.16
C ARG A 38 0.12 -12.58 -16.39
N LEU A 39 0.49 -13.29 -15.33
CA LEU A 39 1.17 -14.57 -15.41
C LEU A 39 0.16 -15.69 -15.16
N SER A 40 0.32 -16.82 -15.82
CA SER A 40 -0.51 -18.01 -15.59
C SER A 40 0.37 -19.20 -15.26
N VAL A 41 0.11 -19.85 -14.13
CA VAL A 41 0.66 -21.16 -13.78
C VAL A 41 -0.54 -22.08 -13.56
N ASP A 42 -0.58 -23.19 -14.31
CA ASP A 42 -1.59 -24.25 -14.19
C ASP A 42 -3.05 -23.76 -14.16
N GLY A 43 -3.38 -22.80 -15.04
CA GLY A 43 -4.74 -22.26 -15.18
C GLY A 43 -5.13 -21.20 -14.15
N ALA A 44 -4.33 -21.01 -13.10
CA ALA A 44 -4.49 -19.90 -12.16
C ALA A 44 -3.83 -18.63 -12.73
N VAL A 45 -4.64 -17.59 -12.95
CA VAL A 45 -4.18 -16.29 -13.41
C VAL A 45 -3.86 -15.44 -12.18
N PHE A 46 -2.61 -14.99 -12.07
CA PHE A 46 -2.20 -14.08 -11.01
C PHE A 46 -1.28 -12.99 -11.54
N THR A 47 -1.31 -11.86 -10.84
CA THR A 47 -0.58 -10.66 -11.21
C THR A 47 0.45 -10.38 -10.12
N PRO A 48 1.75 -10.22 -10.46
CA PRO A 48 2.80 -9.98 -9.46
C PRO A 48 2.57 -8.74 -8.59
N ILE A 49 1.81 -7.78 -9.11
CA ILE A 49 1.24 -6.66 -8.36
C ILE A 49 -0.25 -6.67 -8.69
N TRP A 50 -1.11 -6.63 -7.68
CA TRP A 50 -2.55 -6.47 -7.86
C TRP A 50 -3.01 -5.07 -7.42
N PRO A 51 -3.03 -4.08 -8.35
CA PRO A 51 -3.39 -2.71 -8.03
C PRO A 51 -4.75 -2.51 -7.32
N PRO A 52 -5.81 -3.29 -7.62
CA PRO A 52 -7.12 -3.10 -6.98
C PRO A 52 -7.10 -3.15 -5.46
N THR A 53 -6.29 -4.03 -4.87
CA THR A 53 -6.22 -4.17 -3.42
C THR A 53 -5.64 -2.90 -2.77
N GLY A 54 -4.64 -2.28 -3.39
CA GLY A 54 -4.13 -0.99 -2.92
C GLY A 54 -5.10 0.16 -3.12
N VAL A 55 -5.86 0.17 -4.23
CA VAL A 55 -6.98 1.11 -4.43
C VAL A 55 -8.02 0.92 -3.32
N ALA A 56 -8.41 -0.31 -3.00
CA ALA A 56 -9.39 -0.62 -1.98
C ALA A 56 -8.96 -0.11 -0.60
N VAL A 57 -7.72 -0.38 -0.18
CA VAL A 57 -7.20 0.12 1.10
C VAL A 57 -7.13 1.65 1.11
N ALA A 58 -6.62 2.28 0.04
CA ALA A 58 -6.54 3.74 -0.04
C ALA A 58 -7.91 4.41 0.06
N VAL A 59 -8.88 3.92 -0.71
CA VAL A 59 -10.24 4.46 -0.72
C VAL A 59 -10.91 4.25 0.64
N LEU A 60 -10.73 3.11 1.31
CA LEU A 60 -11.24 2.90 2.67
C LEU A 60 -10.61 3.87 3.67
N LEU A 61 -9.32 4.18 3.55
CA LEU A 61 -8.64 5.16 4.42
C LEU A 61 -9.07 6.61 4.13
N ILE A 62 -9.48 6.94 2.91
CA ILE A 62 -9.90 8.28 2.50
C ILE A 62 -11.40 8.52 2.75
N LEU A 63 -12.25 7.58 2.34
CA LEU A 63 -13.72 7.71 2.33
C LEU A 63 -14.38 6.94 3.48
N GLY A 64 -13.61 6.14 4.24
CA GLY A 64 -14.08 5.35 5.36
C GLY A 64 -14.76 4.05 4.95
N ILE A 65 -15.33 3.35 5.94
CA ILE A 65 -15.87 2.00 5.80
C ILE A 65 -16.92 1.87 4.69
N ARG A 66 -17.69 2.92 4.40
CA ARG A 66 -18.80 2.91 3.40
C ARG A 66 -18.33 2.57 1.98
N ALA A 67 -17.04 2.71 1.69
CA ALA A 67 -16.46 2.35 0.40
C ALA A 67 -16.53 0.84 0.08
N TRP A 68 -16.77 -0.02 1.08
CA TRP A 68 -16.74 -1.47 0.92
C TRP A 68 -17.69 -2.00 -0.16
N LEU A 69 -18.87 -1.36 -0.34
CA LEU A 69 -19.82 -1.74 -1.39
C LEU A 69 -19.27 -1.50 -2.80
N GLY A 70 -18.55 -0.40 -3.00
CA GLY A 70 -17.91 -0.09 -4.28
C GLY A 70 -16.78 -1.07 -4.58
N ILE A 71 -16.02 -1.47 -3.55
CA ILE A 71 -14.96 -2.47 -3.65
C ILE A 71 -15.55 -3.83 -4.02
N ALA A 72 -16.62 -4.27 -3.34
CA ALA A 72 -17.30 -5.53 -3.65
C ALA A 72 -17.84 -5.56 -5.09
N LEU A 73 -18.48 -4.47 -5.52
CA LEU A 73 -18.99 -4.34 -6.88
C LEU A 73 -17.86 -4.36 -7.92
N GLY A 74 -16.77 -3.62 -7.68
CA GLY A 74 -15.59 -3.63 -8.54
C GLY A 74 -14.96 -5.02 -8.62
N ALA A 75 -14.80 -5.70 -7.48
CA ALA A 75 -14.26 -7.06 -7.40
C ALA A 75 -15.14 -8.05 -8.15
N LEU A 76 -16.47 -7.95 -8.03
CA LEU A 76 -17.41 -8.77 -8.79
C LEU A 76 -17.24 -8.57 -10.30
N LEU A 77 -17.15 -7.33 -10.76
CA LEU A 77 -16.94 -7.03 -12.18
C LEU A 77 -15.61 -7.58 -12.70
N VAL A 78 -14.54 -7.49 -11.91
CA VAL A 78 -13.24 -8.07 -12.27
C VAL A 78 -13.34 -9.59 -12.38
N VAL A 79 -13.90 -10.27 -11.37
CA VAL A 79 -14.03 -11.73 -11.34
C VAL A 79 -14.89 -12.22 -12.50
N LEU A 80 -16.03 -11.57 -12.77
CA LEU A 80 -16.90 -11.93 -13.91
C LEU A 80 -16.25 -11.67 -15.27
N SER A 81 -15.28 -10.76 -15.35
CA SER A 81 -14.53 -10.52 -16.60
C SER A 81 -13.50 -11.62 -16.91
N LEU A 82 -13.23 -12.52 -15.97
CA LEU A 82 -12.34 -13.66 -16.18
C LEU A 82 -13.13 -14.81 -16.81
N SER A 83 -12.60 -15.40 -17.88
CA SER A 83 -13.25 -16.44 -18.69
C SER A 83 -13.72 -17.65 -17.86
N SER A 84 -13.05 -17.96 -16.75
CA SER A 84 -13.37 -19.08 -15.86
C SER A 84 -14.58 -18.85 -14.93
N PHE A 85 -15.19 -17.66 -14.96
CA PHE A 85 -16.22 -17.22 -14.01
C PHE A 85 -17.35 -16.42 -14.70
N SER A 86 -17.97 -17.00 -15.74
CA SER A 86 -19.01 -16.35 -16.55
C SER A 86 -20.37 -16.15 -15.86
N SER A 87 -20.58 -16.76 -14.69
CA SER A 87 -21.86 -16.73 -13.95
C SER A 87 -21.62 -16.49 -12.46
N ILE A 88 -22.60 -15.91 -11.77
CA ILE A 88 -22.55 -15.69 -10.31
C ILE A 88 -22.76 -17.03 -9.59
N THR A 89 -21.67 -17.74 -9.34
CA THR A 89 -21.65 -18.98 -8.55
C THR A 89 -21.29 -18.71 -7.08
N PRO A 90 -21.54 -19.65 -6.16
CA PRO A 90 -21.07 -19.54 -4.78
C PRO A 90 -19.55 -19.29 -4.67
N SER A 91 -18.76 -19.84 -5.60
CA SER A 91 -17.32 -19.60 -5.68
C SER A 91 -16.98 -18.15 -6.05
N VAL A 92 -17.70 -17.54 -6.99
CA VAL A 92 -17.54 -16.11 -7.31
C VAL A 92 -17.84 -15.26 -6.08
N ILE A 93 -18.95 -15.54 -5.39
CA ILE A 93 -19.34 -14.80 -4.18
C ILE A 93 -18.26 -14.91 -3.11
N GLY A 94 -17.71 -16.10 -2.88
CA GLY A 94 -16.66 -16.30 -1.89
C GLY A 94 -15.36 -15.57 -2.23
N ILE A 95 -14.94 -15.57 -3.50
CA ILE A 95 -13.73 -14.83 -3.94
C ILE A 95 -13.94 -13.32 -3.78
N VAL A 96 -15.11 -12.81 -4.19
CA VAL A 96 -15.48 -11.39 -4.03
C VAL A 96 -15.53 -11.00 -2.55
N ALA A 97 -16.09 -11.86 -1.70
CA ALA A 97 -16.11 -11.65 -0.26
C ALA A 97 -14.69 -11.57 0.30
N GLY A 98 -13.81 -12.51 -0.06
CA GLY A 98 -12.40 -12.49 0.32
C GLY A 98 -11.67 -11.20 -0.06
N ASN A 99 -11.77 -10.82 -1.33
CA ASN A 99 -11.17 -9.61 -1.91
C ASN A 99 -11.73 -8.31 -1.32
N THR A 100 -12.90 -8.35 -0.67
CA THR A 100 -13.52 -7.19 -0.02
C THR A 100 -13.22 -7.15 1.47
N ILE A 101 -13.33 -8.29 2.15
CA ILE A 101 -13.11 -8.41 3.60
C ILE A 101 -11.66 -8.12 3.93
N ALA A 102 -10.69 -8.58 3.13
CA ALA A 102 -9.28 -8.35 3.38
C ALA A 102 -8.93 -6.83 3.48
N PRO A 103 -9.25 -5.96 2.50
CA PRO A 103 -9.09 -4.51 2.64
C PRO A 103 -9.89 -3.89 3.79
N VAL A 104 -11.08 -4.39 4.08
CA VAL A 104 -11.90 -3.90 5.21
C VAL A 104 -11.21 -4.22 6.54
N CYS A 105 -10.70 -5.43 6.72
CA CYS A 105 -9.91 -5.82 7.88
C CYS A 105 -8.66 -4.95 8.02
N ALA A 106 -7.95 -4.70 6.92
CA ALA A 106 -6.81 -3.78 6.89
C ALA A 106 -7.20 -2.39 7.42
N TYR A 107 -8.27 -1.81 6.89
CA TYR A 107 -8.80 -0.51 7.34
C TYR A 107 -9.13 -0.50 8.84
N LEU A 108 -9.82 -1.54 9.34
CA LEU A 108 -10.20 -1.63 10.76
C LEU A 108 -8.97 -1.75 11.68
N LEU A 109 -7.97 -2.55 11.30
CA LEU A 109 -6.73 -2.70 12.05
C LEU A 109 -5.91 -1.39 12.05
N LEU A 110 -5.79 -0.72 10.91
CA LEU A 110 -5.11 0.57 10.79
C LEU A 110 -5.80 1.65 11.65
N ARG A 111 -7.14 1.66 11.70
CA ARG A 111 -7.89 2.57 12.55
C ARG A 111 -7.64 2.32 14.03
N LYS A 112 -7.54 1.06 14.46
CA LYS A 112 -7.23 0.69 15.87
C LYS A 112 -5.89 1.25 16.34
N VAL A 113 -4.90 1.35 15.44
CA VAL A 113 -3.57 1.91 15.77
C VAL A 113 -3.46 3.42 15.54
N ARG A 114 -4.59 4.10 15.26
CA ARG A 114 -4.65 5.55 14.98
C ARG A 114 -3.77 5.97 13.79
N PHE A 115 -3.77 5.16 12.74
CA PHE A 115 -3.01 5.38 11.51
C PHE A 115 -3.27 6.79 10.92
N ARG A 116 -2.20 7.47 10.51
CA ARG A 116 -2.28 8.76 9.81
C ARG A 116 -2.01 8.60 8.31
N ASN A 117 -2.92 9.13 7.50
CA ASN A 117 -2.85 9.07 6.04
C ASN A 117 -1.69 9.87 5.43
N ASP A 118 -1.07 10.76 6.20
CA ASP A 118 0.10 11.53 5.77
C ASP A 118 1.41 10.73 5.87
N LEU A 119 1.37 9.49 6.41
CA LEU A 119 2.51 8.60 6.60
C LEU A 119 3.69 9.29 7.31
N SER A 120 3.39 10.28 8.16
CA SER A 120 4.38 11.11 8.83
C SER A 120 5.13 10.40 9.95
N ARG A 121 4.66 9.21 10.36
CA ARG A 121 5.23 8.43 11.46
C ARG A 121 5.67 7.06 10.99
N LEU A 122 6.75 6.57 11.58
CA LEU A 122 7.21 5.20 11.34
C LEU A 122 6.13 4.17 11.63
N ARG A 123 5.43 4.35 12.76
CA ARG A 123 4.35 3.46 13.16
C ARG A 123 3.29 3.31 12.07
N ASP A 124 3.00 4.37 11.32
CA ASP A 124 2.03 4.33 10.23
C ASP A 124 2.56 3.46 9.08
N GLY A 125 3.81 3.66 8.66
CA GLY A 125 4.47 2.80 7.69
C GLY A 125 4.49 1.32 8.09
N LEU A 126 4.92 1.01 9.32
CA LEU A 126 4.93 -0.37 9.84
C LEU A 126 3.52 -0.97 9.94
N ALA A 127 2.52 -0.19 10.34
CA ALA A 127 1.14 -0.64 10.40
C ALA A 127 0.60 -0.97 8.99
N LEU A 128 0.90 -0.13 7.99
CA LEU A 128 0.53 -0.38 6.59
C LEU A 128 1.14 -1.71 6.08
N VAL A 129 2.35 -2.02 6.50
CA VAL A 129 3.02 -3.28 6.14
C VAL A 129 2.41 -4.45 6.85
N PHE A 130 2.52 -4.49 8.18
CA PHE A 130 2.26 -5.71 8.92
C PHE A 130 0.77 -5.97 9.08
N LEU A 131 -0.02 -4.91 9.31
CA LEU A 131 -1.46 -5.06 9.53
C LEU A 131 -2.22 -5.12 8.20
N ALA A 132 -1.95 -4.18 7.28
CA ALA A 132 -2.70 -4.10 6.03
C ALA A 132 -2.16 -5.05 4.95
N ALA A 133 -0.89 -4.92 4.54
CA ALA A 133 -0.34 -5.69 3.43
C ALA A 133 -0.09 -7.17 3.76
N LEU A 134 0.66 -7.46 4.83
CA LEU A 134 1.05 -8.83 5.16
C LEU A 134 -0.05 -9.57 5.92
N GLY A 135 -0.61 -8.97 6.96
CA GLY A 135 -1.62 -9.60 7.81
C GLY A 135 -2.95 -9.78 7.11
N SER A 136 -3.59 -8.67 6.72
CA SER A 136 -4.98 -8.73 6.24
C SER A 136 -5.14 -9.41 4.88
N MET A 137 -4.12 -9.37 4.01
CA MET A 137 -4.19 -10.01 2.70
C MET A 137 -4.12 -11.55 2.75
N THR A 138 -3.74 -12.13 3.89
CA THR A 138 -3.88 -13.58 4.11
C THR A 138 -5.33 -14.04 3.97
N ILE A 139 -6.31 -13.19 4.31
CA ILE A 139 -7.74 -13.48 4.18
C ILE A 139 -8.11 -13.66 2.70
N SER A 140 -7.67 -12.73 1.85
CA SER A 140 -7.90 -12.76 0.40
C SER A 140 -7.29 -14.01 -0.22
N ALA A 141 -5.99 -14.25 0.02
CA ALA A 141 -5.29 -15.42 -0.53
C ALA A 141 -5.88 -16.75 -0.05
N THR A 142 -6.19 -16.87 1.25
CA THR A 142 -6.74 -18.12 1.84
C THR A 142 -8.14 -18.40 1.30
N SER A 143 -8.99 -17.38 1.21
CA SER A 143 -10.34 -17.53 0.65
C SER A 143 -10.29 -17.86 -0.85
N GLY A 144 -9.50 -17.14 -1.64
CA GLY A 144 -9.36 -17.36 -3.07
C GLY A 144 -8.87 -18.76 -3.40
N VAL A 145 -7.73 -19.18 -2.83
CA VAL A 145 -7.16 -20.51 -3.06
C VAL A 145 -8.03 -21.62 -2.47
N GLY A 146 -8.58 -21.41 -1.28
CA GLY A 146 -9.51 -22.36 -0.66
C GLY A 146 -10.72 -22.66 -1.53
N ILE A 147 -11.29 -21.63 -2.18
CA ILE A 147 -12.40 -21.78 -3.12
C ILE A 147 -11.98 -22.50 -4.40
N LEU A 148 -10.79 -22.20 -4.94
CA LEU A 148 -10.28 -22.88 -6.12
C LEU A 148 -10.10 -24.39 -5.87
N ILE A 149 -9.57 -24.77 -4.71
CA ILE A 149 -9.45 -26.17 -4.31
C ILE A 149 -10.82 -26.80 -4.08
N ALA A 150 -11.70 -26.13 -3.32
CA ALA A 150 -13.04 -26.65 -3.02
C ALA A 150 -13.91 -26.85 -4.28
N THR A 151 -13.62 -26.10 -5.36
CA THR A 151 -14.31 -26.25 -6.65
C THR A 151 -13.59 -27.15 -7.65
N GLY A 152 -12.49 -27.80 -7.25
CA GLY A 152 -11.70 -28.67 -8.13
C GLY A 152 -10.97 -27.93 -9.24
N LYS A 153 -10.86 -26.60 -9.16
CA LYS A 153 -10.15 -25.75 -10.13
C LYS A 153 -8.64 -25.67 -9.86
N LEU A 154 -8.18 -26.13 -8.70
CA LEU A 154 -6.77 -26.19 -8.32
C LEU A 154 -6.49 -27.47 -7.54
N ALA A 155 -5.36 -28.12 -7.83
CA ALA A 155 -4.92 -29.30 -7.09
C ALA A 155 -4.37 -28.90 -5.70
N TRP A 156 -4.48 -29.81 -4.73
CA TRP A 156 -3.96 -29.59 -3.37
C TRP A 156 -2.45 -29.35 -3.33
N GLY A 157 -1.69 -29.97 -4.24
CA GLY A 157 -0.24 -29.78 -4.36
C GLY A 157 0.17 -28.35 -4.70
N ASP A 158 -0.72 -27.60 -5.36
CA ASP A 158 -0.45 -26.24 -5.84
C ASP A 158 -0.94 -25.16 -4.87
N PHE A 159 -1.40 -25.56 -3.67
CA PHE A 159 -1.88 -24.63 -2.65
C PHE A 159 -0.84 -23.55 -2.33
N TRP A 160 0.38 -23.95 -1.92
CA TRP A 160 1.40 -23.01 -1.46
C TRP A 160 1.90 -22.07 -2.58
N PRO A 161 2.26 -22.56 -3.77
CA PRO A 161 2.70 -21.68 -4.86
C PRO A 161 1.65 -20.63 -5.24
N VAL A 162 0.39 -21.04 -5.40
CA VAL A 162 -0.70 -20.13 -5.79
C VAL A 162 -1.09 -19.19 -4.65
N TRP A 163 -1.12 -19.69 -3.41
CA TRP A 163 -1.41 -18.87 -2.23
C TRP A 163 -0.35 -17.78 -2.03
N LEU A 164 0.93 -18.12 -2.14
CA LEU A 164 2.03 -17.17 -2.06
C LEU A 164 1.94 -16.13 -3.18
N ALA A 165 1.63 -16.56 -4.40
CA ALA A 165 1.47 -15.65 -5.54
C ALA A 165 0.34 -14.65 -5.36
N TRP A 166 -0.81 -15.13 -4.90
CA TRP A 166 -1.96 -14.28 -4.62
C TRP A 166 -1.65 -13.30 -3.49
N TRP A 167 -1.13 -13.82 -2.37
CA TRP A 167 -0.80 -13.03 -1.19
C TRP A 167 0.24 -11.95 -1.48
N VAL A 168 1.34 -12.29 -2.17
CA VAL A 168 2.37 -11.31 -2.55
C VAL A 168 1.79 -10.27 -3.51
N GLY A 169 1.00 -10.67 -4.49
CA GLY A 169 0.36 -9.74 -5.43
C GLY A 169 -0.51 -8.70 -4.72
N ASP A 170 -1.35 -9.15 -3.79
CA ASP A 170 -2.21 -8.30 -2.96
C ASP A 170 -1.38 -7.40 -2.03
N ALA A 171 -0.41 -7.96 -1.32
CA ALA A 171 0.47 -7.23 -0.42
C ALA A 171 1.25 -6.13 -1.16
N MET A 172 1.81 -6.46 -2.33
CA MET A 172 2.48 -5.47 -3.19
C MET A 172 1.51 -4.40 -3.65
N GLY A 173 0.29 -4.76 -4.04
CA GLY A 173 -0.77 -3.80 -4.33
C GLY A 173 -0.97 -2.79 -3.20
N VAL A 174 -1.09 -3.27 -1.96
CA VAL A 174 -1.22 -2.40 -0.78
C VAL A 174 0.02 -1.52 -0.57
N LEU A 175 1.20 -2.13 -0.53
CA LEU A 175 2.45 -1.42 -0.23
C LEU A 175 2.77 -0.35 -1.27
N ILE A 176 2.40 -0.59 -2.51
CA ILE A 176 2.81 0.26 -3.62
C ILE A 176 1.74 1.29 -3.95
N ILE A 177 0.51 0.86 -4.19
CA ILE A 177 -0.55 1.73 -4.72
C ILE A 177 -1.17 2.58 -3.60
N THR A 178 -1.35 2.01 -2.40
CA THR A 178 -1.96 2.75 -1.27
C THR A 178 -1.23 4.04 -0.93
N PRO A 179 0.10 4.04 -0.63
CA PRO A 179 0.78 5.27 -0.24
C PRO A 179 0.83 6.30 -1.36
N VAL A 180 0.94 5.87 -2.63
CA VAL A 180 0.90 6.77 -3.79
C VAL A 180 -0.44 7.50 -3.87
N LEU A 181 -1.55 6.79 -3.68
CA LEU A 181 -2.89 7.39 -3.68
C LEU A 181 -3.13 8.30 -2.48
N LEU A 182 -2.66 7.93 -1.28
CA LEU A 182 -2.73 8.78 -0.09
C LEU A 182 -1.89 10.06 -0.27
N MET A 183 -0.73 9.96 -0.90
CA MET A 183 0.12 11.11 -1.22
C MET A 183 -0.55 12.02 -2.26
N ALA A 184 -1.10 11.42 -3.34
CA ALA A 184 -1.86 12.15 -4.36
C ALA A 184 -3.07 12.88 -3.78
N TYR A 185 -3.75 12.28 -2.80
CA TYR A 185 -4.88 12.90 -2.11
C TYR A 185 -4.44 14.03 -1.14
N SER A 186 -3.27 13.90 -0.52
CA SER A 186 -2.74 14.87 0.44
C SER A 186 -1.93 16.02 -0.20
N LEU A 187 -1.81 16.05 -1.52
CA LEU A 187 -1.10 17.06 -2.34
C LEU A 187 -1.70 18.49 -2.30
N ARG A 188 -2.47 18.82 -1.25
CA ARG A 188 -2.85 20.19 -0.88
C ARG A 188 -1.73 20.96 -0.16
N ARG A 189 -0.59 20.33 0.12
CA ARG A 189 0.61 21.02 0.64
C ARG A 189 1.53 21.40 -0.51
N PRO A 190 2.04 22.64 -0.58
CA PRO A 190 3.02 23.02 -1.59
C PRO A 190 4.22 22.08 -1.45
N LEU A 191 4.57 21.41 -2.55
CA LEU A 191 5.81 20.64 -2.63
C LEU A 191 6.95 21.60 -2.30
N ASN A 192 7.79 21.24 -1.32
CA ASN A 192 8.96 22.04 -1.00
C ASN A 192 9.96 21.88 -2.16
N LEU A 193 9.86 22.76 -3.15
CA LEU A 193 10.64 22.79 -4.40
C LEU A 193 12.14 22.95 -4.16
N SER A 194 12.58 23.20 -2.92
CA SER A 194 13.98 23.31 -2.55
C SER A 194 14.84 22.09 -2.94
N ARG A 195 14.25 20.90 -3.15
CA ARG A 195 14.98 19.65 -3.48
C ARG A 195 14.67 19.06 -4.86
N TRP A 196 14.14 19.86 -5.79
CA TRP A 196 13.70 19.36 -7.11
C TRP A 196 14.83 18.69 -7.92
N LYS A 197 16.06 19.20 -7.83
CA LYS A 197 17.22 18.66 -8.55
C LYS A 197 17.54 17.22 -8.13
N GLU A 198 17.42 16.91 -6.85
CA GLU A 198 17.67 15.57 -6.31
C GLU A 198 16.54 14.62 -6.67
N ALA A 199 15.29 15.11 -6.72
CA ALA A 199 14.14 14.31 -7.13
C ALA A 199 14.24 13.95 -8.62
N VAL A 200 14.67 14.91 -9.45
CA VAL A 200 14.95 14.68 -10.88
C VAL A 200 16.11 13.72 -11.07
N LEU A 201 17.20 13.85 -10.29
CA LEU A 201 18.34 12.94 -10.37
C LEU A 201 17.96 11.51 -9.93
N LEU A 202 17.17 11.36 -8.87
CA LEU A 202 16.66 10.07 -8.43
C LEU A 202 15.76 9.45 -9.50
N LEU A 203 14.83 10.23 -10.04
CA LEU A 203 13.93 9.78 -11.10
C LEU A 203 14.73 9.34 -12.33
N ALA A 204 15.74 10.11 -12.75
CA ALA A 204 16.61 9.76 -13.87
C ALA A 204 17.40 8.47 -13.58
N ALA A 205 17.99 8.33 -12.40
CA ALA A 205 18.73 7.14 -12.00
C ALA A 205 17.83 5.89 -11.97
N VAL A 206 16.62 6.01 -11.43
CA VAL A 206 15.61 4.95 -11.42
C VAL A 206 15.19 4.58 -12.85
N CYS A 207 14.90 5.57 -13.69
CA CYS A 207 14.50 5.37 -15.09
C CYS A 207 15.60 4.80 -15.99
N VAL A 208 16.88 4.84 -15.59
CA VAL A 208 17.99 4.28 -16.38
C VAL A 208 18.45 2.94 -15.81
N ILE A 209 18.72 2.89 -14.51
CA ILE A 209 19.32 1.72 -13.86
C ILE A 209 18.33 0.56 -13.76
N VAL A 210 17.05 0.83 -13.47
CA VAL A 210 16.06 -0.23 -13.29
C VAL A 210 15.72 -0.94 -14.61
N PRO A 211 15.46 -0.24 -15.75
CA PRO A 211 15.30 -0.92 -17.04
C PRO A 211 16.54 -1.70 -17.46
N TYR A 212 17.73 -1.14 -17.23
CA TYR A 212 18.98 -1.81 -17.55
C TYR A 212 19.18 -3.08 -16.71
N ALA A 213 18.96 -3.00 -15.39
CA ALA A 213 19.07 -4.12 -14.46
C ALA A 213 18.06 -5.25 -14.74
N THR A 214 16.85 -4.90 -15.22
CA THR A 214 15.79 -5.86 -15.50
C THR A 214 15.91 -6.53 -16.87
N ARG A 215 16.53 -5.88 -17.85
CA ARG A 215 16.72 -6.44 -19.20
C ARG A 215 18.12 -6.99 -19.48
N SER A 216 19.10 -6.71 -18.63
CA SER A 216 20.44 -7.28 -18.74
C SER A 216 20.43 -8.80 -18.52
N SER A 217 21.25 -9.52 -19.29
CA SER A 217 21.50 -10.96 -19.10
C SER A 217 22.33 -11.25 -17.84
N LEU A 218 23.04 -10.25 -17.33
CA LEU A 218 23.66 -10.29 -16.00
C LEU A 218 22.55 -10.04 -14.98
N SER A 219 22.42 -10.91 -13.95
CA SER A 219 21.39 -10.80 -12.88
C SER A 219 21.61 -9.57 -11.98
N LEU A 220 21.40 -8.38 -12.53
CA LEU A 220 21.71 -7.08 -11.94
C LEU A 220 20.56 -6.50 -11.11
N LEU A 221 19.51 -7.27 -10.84
CA LEU A 221 18.39 -6.88 -9.98
C LEU A 221 18.84 -6.35 -8.60
N TYR A 222 20.00 -6.78 -8.11
CA TYR A 222 20.58 -6.29 -6.86
C TYR A 222 21.03 -4.82 -6.89
N LEU A 223 21.21 -4.19 -8.07
CA LEU A 223 21.50 -2.75 -8.18
C LEU A 223 20.32 -1.87 -7.75
N VAL A 224 19.13 -2.45 -7.59
CA VAL A 224 17.95 -1.75 -7.08
C VAL A 224 18.08 -1.42 -5.58
N TYR A 225 18.81 -2.21 -4.78
CA TYR A 225 18.96 -1.94 -3.35
C TYR A 225 19.75 -0.68 -3.04
N PRO A 226 20.92 -0.39 -3.66
CA PRO A 226 21.59 0.90 -3.51
C PRO A 226 20.71 2.11 -3.85
N LEU A 227 19.89 2.00 -4.90
CA LEU A 227 18.93 3.04 -5.29
C LEU A 227 17.85 3.25 -4.24
N LEU A 228 17.30 2.16 -3.70
CA LEU A 228 16.35 2.22 -2.59
C LEU A 228 16.96 2.85 -1.35
N ILE A 229 18.22 2.52 -1.06
CA ILE A 229 18.93 3.11 0.07
C ILE A 229 19.06 4.61 -0.10
N TRP A 230 19.49 5.06 -1.28
CA TRP A 230 19.62 6.46 -1.59
C TRP A 230 18.27 7.21 -1.58
N ALA A 231 17.22 6.60 -2.14
CA ALA A 231 15.86 7.12 -2.12
C ALA A 231 15.33 7.29 -0.69
N ALA A 232 15.55 6.29 0.17
CA ALA A 232 15.11 6.34 1.56
C ALA A 232 15.84 7.40 2.37
N LEU A 233 17.16 7.54 2.19
CA LEU A 233 17.96 8.54 2.90
C LEU A 233 17.52 9.97 2.56
N ARG A 234 17.16 10.23 1.29
CA ARG A 234 16.87 11.58 0.82
C ARG A 234 15.39 11.97 0.85
N PHE A 235 14.52 11.03 0.48
CA PHE A 235 13.08 11.22 0.29
C PHE A 235 12.23 10.33 1.22
N GLU A 236 12.86 9.74 2.24
CA GLU A 236 12.20 8.98 3.30
C GLU A 236 11.41 7.79 2.76
N LEU A 237 10.32 7.44 3.44
CA LEU A 237 9.42 6.36 3.05
C LEU A 237 8.87 6.59 1.63
N ALA A 238 8.39 7.80 1.33
CA ALA A 238 7.72 8.08 0.05
C ALA A 238 8.63 7.82 -1.17
N GLY A 239 9.88 8.28 -1.15
CA GLY A 239 10.79 8.05 -2.26
C GLY A 239 11.23 6.59 -2.41
N SER A 240 11.50 5.91 -1.28
CA SER A 240 11.84 4.48 -1.28
C SER A 240 10.70 3.63 -1.86
N MET A 241 9.46 3.90 -1.46
CA MET A 241 8.29 3.15 -1.93
C MET A 241 8.01 3.39 -3.43
N VAL A 242 8.21 4.60 -3.94
CA VAL A 242 8.09 4.90 -5.39
C VAL A 242 9.18 4.19 -6.20
N CYS A 243 10.42 4.15 -5.70
CA CYS A 243 11.50 3.41 -6.35
C CYS A 243 11.21 1.90 -6.34
N ALA A 244 10.73 1.35 -5.23
CA ALA A 244 10.35 -0.04 -5.10
C ALA A 244 9.20 -0.40 -6.06
N LEU A 245 8.17 0.45 -6.18
CA LEU A 245 7.10 0.32 -7.16
C LEU A 245 7.64 0.23 -8.58
N PHE A 246 8.47 1.20 -8.96
CA PHE A 246 8.98 1.27 -10.33
C PHE A 246 9.84 0.04 -10.67
N ALA A 247 10.69 -0.39 -9.73
CA ALA A 247 11.47 -1.62 -9.85
C ALA A 247 10.61 -2.87 -9.93
N SER A 248 9.58 -2.98 -9.11
CA SER A 248 8.65 -4.12 -9.11
C SER A 248 7.89 -4.22 -10.44
N VAL A 249 7.42 -3.10 -10.98
CA VAL A 249 6.72 -3.06 -12.28
C VAL A 249 7.64 -3.48 -13.41
N LEU A 250 8.86 -2.93 -13.48
CA LEU A 250 9.79 -3.27 -14.54
C LEU A 250 10.30 -4.71 -14.44
N ALA A 251 10.55 -5.21 -13.23
CA ALA A 251 10.88 -6.61 -13.01
C ALA A 251 9.72 -7.52 -13.42
N THR A 252 8.48 -7.12 -13.16
CA THR A 252 7.27 -7.84 -13.62
C THR A 252 7.17 -7.84 -15.14
N ILE A 253 7.44 -6.72 -15.81
CA ILE A 253 7.46 -6.64 -17.27
C ILE A 253 8.55 -7.55 -17.83
N ALA A 254 9.78 -7.50 -17.31
CA ALA A 254 10.87 -8.36 -17.75
C ALA A 254 10.57 -9.85 -17.51
N ALA A 255 9.95 -10.18 -16.38
CA ALA A 255 9.50 -11.54 -16.05
C ALA A 255 8.43 -12.05 -17.03
N THR A 256 7.44 -11.22 -17.38
CA THR A 256 6.39 -11.58 -18.35
C THR A 256 6.91 -11.65 -19.80
N ASP A 257 7.92 -10.83 -20.14
CA ASP A 257 8.56 -10.84 -21.45
C ASP A 257 9.63 -11.96 -21.58
N HIS A 258 9.85 -12.78 -20.53
CA HIS A 258 10.98 -13.72 -20.42
C HIS A 258 12.33 -13.08 -20.81
N ALA A 259 12.57 -11.88 -20.30
CA ALA A 259 13.75 -11.09 -20.61
C ALA A 259 14.76 -11.07 -19.44
N GLY A 260 16.02 -10.83 -19.76
CA GLY A 260 17.10 -10.67 -18.78
C GLY A 260 17.26 -11.87 -17.84
N PRO A 261 17.15 -11.70 -16.51
CA PRO A 261 17.33 -12.80 -15.53
C PRO A 261 16.28 -13.92 -15.61
N PHE A 262 15.24 -13.75 -16.43
CA PHE A 262 14.06 -14.62 -16.51
C PHE A 262 13.99 -15.46 -17.81
N VAL A 263 14.95 -15.33 -18.72
CA VAL A 263 14.94 -15.98 -20.06
C VAL A 263 14.82 -17.50 -19.97
N ASP A 264 15.68 -18.16 -19.19
CA ASP A 264 15.76 -19.62 -19.15
C ASP A 264 14.97 -20.26 -17.99
N LEU A 265 14.00 -19.54 -17.43
CA LEU A 265 13.26 -19.98 -16.26
C LEU A 265 11.86 -20.47 -16.63
N SER A 266 11.42 -21.55 -15.97
CA SER A 266 10.02 -21.96 -15.99
C SER A 266 9.14 -20.89 -15.32
N ASN A 267 7.84 -20.85 -15.64
CA ASN A 267 6.90 -19.88 -15.06
C ASN A 267 6.89 -19.93 -13.52
N THR A 268 7.01 -21.13 -12.95
CA THR A 268 7.10 -21.33 -11.50
C THR A 268 8.39 -20.72 -10.93
N SER A 269 9.54 -20.94 -11.60
CA SER A 269 10.80 -20.34 -11.18
C SER A 269 10.83 -18.82 -11.36
N VAL A 270 10.24 -18.29 -12.43
CA VAL A 270 10.05 -16.85 -12.65
C VAL A 270 9.25 -16.26 -11.49
N MET A 271 8.12 -16.89 -11.14
CA MET A 271 7.27 -16.48 -10.05
C MET A 271 8.02 -16.46 -8.71
N ILE A 272 8.73 -17.53 -8.36
CA ILE A 272 9.49 -17.62 -7.11
C ILE A 272 10.56 -16.53 -7.06
N LYS A 273 11.35 -16.34 -8.13
CA LYS A 273 12.39 -15.30 -8.18
C LYS A 273 11.79 -13.91 -8.05
N LEU A 274 10.70 -13.61 -8.77
CA LEU A 274 10.05 -12.31 -8.77
C LEU A 274 9.44 -11.99 -7.40
N GLN A 275 8.82 -12.97 -6.74
CA GLN A 275 8.30 -12.82 -5.39
C GLN A 275 9.41 -12.62 -4.35
N ALA A 276 10.49 -13.40 -4.42
CA ALA A 276 11.64 -13.24 -3.54
C ALA A 276 12.28 -11.85 -3.69
N PHE A 277 12.41 -11.37 -4.94
CA PHE A 277 12.88 -10.01 -5.24
C PHE A 277 11.94 -8.95 -4.66
N ASN A 278 10.64 -9.00 -4.97
CA ASN A 278 9.66 -8.03 -4.46
C ASN A 278 9.55 -8.03 -2.94
N GLY A 279 9.54 -9.22 -2.31
CA GLY A 279 9.45 -9.39 -0.86
C GLY A 279 10.68 -8.84 -0.13
N SER A 280 11.88 -9.18 -0.59
CA SER A 280 13.12 -8.65 0.00
C SER A 280 13.25 -7.14 -0.21
N MET A 281 12.90 -6.65 -1.40
CA MET A 281 12.89 -5.22 -1.73
C MET A 281 11.96 -4.43 -0.81
N ALA A 282 10.72 -4.90 -0.63
CA ALA A 282 9.78 -4.32 0.30
C ALA A 282 10.34 -4.34 1.73
N LEU A 283 10.83 -5.50 2.22
CA LEU A 283 11.41 -5.60 3.55
C LEU A 283 12.57 -4.61 3.78
N THR A 284 13.50 -4.50 2.82
CA THR A 284 14.62 -3.56 2.90
C THR A 284 14.14 -2.11 2.93
N ALA A 285 13.22 -1.73 2.03
CA ALA A 285 12.66 -0.38 1.99
C ALA A 285 12.02 0.00 3.34
N LEU A 286 11.38 -0.96 4.00
CA LEU A 286 10.68 -0.76 5.27
C LEU A 286 11.60 -0.73 6.47
N LEU A 287 12.56 -1.65 6.56
CA LEU A 287 13.59 -1.62 7.61
C LEU A 287 14.40 -0.34 7.53
N LEU A 288 14.78 0.07 6.32
CA LEU A 288 15.51 1.29 6.14
C LEU A 288 14.67 2.51 6.49
N SER A 289 13.40 2.53 6.08
CA SER A 289 12.48 3.57 6.52
C SER A 289 12.32 3.58 8.04
N ALA A 290 12.34 2.42 8.70
CA ALA A 290 12.29 2.31 10.16
C ALA A 290 13.47 2.95 10.84
N VAL A 291 14.68 2.55 10.47
CA VAL A 291 15.90 3.10 11.02
C VAL A 291 15.98 4.61 10.78
N ILE A 292 15.70 5.08 9.55
CA ILE A 292 15.78 6.50 9.22
C ILE A 292 14.75 7.31 10.00
N THR A 293 13.54 6.80 10.16
CA THR A 293 12.49 7.53 10.89
C THR A 293 12.76 7.54 12.39
N GLU A 294 13.27 6.44 12.95
CA GLU A 294 13.69 6.36 14.34
C GLU A 294 14.84 7.34 14.64
N GLN A 295 15.89 7.33 13.81
CA GLN A 295 16.99 8.30 13.93
C GLN A 295 16.52 9.76 13.89
N ARG A 296 15.54 10.08 13.04
CA ARG A 296 14.99 11.43 12.95
C ARG A 296 14.16 11.83 14.16
N ASN A 297 13.40 10.90 14.73
CA ASN A 297 12.65 11.17 15.95
C ASN A 297 13.61 11.45 17.11
N THR A 298 14.67 10.65 17.24
CA THR A 298 15.75 10.88 18.21
C THR A 298 16.44 12.22 17.98
N ARG A 299 16.74 12.57 16.73
CA ARG A 299 17.34 13.87 16.40
C ARG A 299 16.41 15.04 16.76
N ARG A 300 15.12 14.94 16.45
CA ARG A 300 14.13 15.98 16.78
C ARG A 300 13.91 16.12 18.29
N SER A 301 13.95 15.03 19.06
CA SER A 301 13.84 15.11 20.52
C SER A 301 15.05 15.80 21.12
N VAL A 302 16.25 15.52 20.60
CA VAL A 302 17.49 16.22 21.01
C VAL A 302 17.43 17.71 20.63
N GLU A 303 17.04 18.04 19.40
CA GLU A 303 16.90 19.43 18.95
C GLU A 303 15.89 20.22 19.81
N ARG A 304 14.76 19.61 20.18
CA ARG A 304 13.78 20.23 21.10
C ARG A 304 14.33 20.42 22.49
N ALA A 305 14.99 19.39 23.06
CA ALA A 305 15.59 19.51 24.39
C ALA A 305 16.67 20.61 24.43
N CYS A 306 17.48 20.74 23.37
CA CYS A 306 18.42 21.85 23.24
C CYS A 306 17.72 23.21 23.14
N GLN A 307 16.62 23.32 22.37
CA GLN A 307 15.84 24.56 22.29
C GLN A 307 15.20 24.94 23.64
N GLU A 308 14.67 23.98 24.38
CA GLU A 308 14.12 24.19 25.72
C GLU A 308 15.21 24.66 26.69
N LEU A 309 16.41 24.05 26.66
CA LEU A 309 17.55 24.50 27.47
C LEU A 309 17.99 25.93 27.12
N VAL A 310 18.04 26.27 25.83
CA VAL A 310 18.36 27.64 25.39
C VAL A 310 17.30 28.62 25.88
N GLN A 311 16.02 28.30 25.77
CA GLN A 311 14.93 29.14 26.28
C GLN A 311 15.00 29.35 27.80
N VAL A 312 15.32 28.30 28.56
CA VAL A 312 15.49 28.40 30.02
C VAL A 312 16.71 29.25 30.39
N LEU A 313 17.83 29.09 29.67
CA LEU A 313 19.03 29.92 29.85
C LEU A 313 18.78 31.39 29.50
N GLU A 314 18.07 31.68 28.41
CA GLU A 314 17.65 33.04 28.04
C GLU A 314 16.72 33.64 29.11
N HIS A 315 15.83 32.85 29.69
CA HIS A 315 14.95 33.31 30.77
C HIS A 315 15.72 33.66 32.06
N LEU A 316 16.70 32.81 32.44
CA LEU A 316 17.54 33.01 33.62
C LEU A 316 18.52 34.18 33.45
N THR A 317 19.09 34.37 32.25
CA THR A 317 19.99 35.49 31.95
C THR A 317 19.27 36.82 31.76
N ALA A 318 18.00 36.81 31.33
CA ALA A 318 17.15 38.00 31.27
C ALA A 318 16.63 38.47 32.65
N GLY A 319 16.92 37.75 33.74
CA GLY A 319 16.54 38.13 35.11
C GLY A 319 15.04 37.99 35.43
N ASN A 320 14.29 37.28 34.59
CA ASN A 320 12.86 37.04 34.82
C ASN A 320 12.65 35.80 35.69
N PRO A 321 11.70 35.83 36.66
CA PRO A 321 11.42 34.67 37.50
C PRO A 321 10.94 33.48 36.65
N PRO A 322 11.29 32.24 37.01
CA PRO A 322 11.03 31.06 36.19
C PRO A 322 9.54 30.89 35.85
N PRO A 323 9.20 30.30 34.69
CA PRO A 323 7.81 30.06 34.32
C PRO A 323 7.14 29.19 35.39
N ARG A 324 5.96 29.60 35.87
CA ARG A 324 5.17 28.79 36.80
C ARG A 324 4.88 27.43 36.15
N PRO A 325 5.06 26.31 36.86
CA PRO A 325 4.65 25.01 36.34
C PRO A 325 3.14 25.05 36.00
N PRO A 326 2.71 24.36 34.93
CA PRO A 326 1.29 24.28 34.61
C PRO A 326 0.53 23.73 35.81
N PRO A 327 -0.69 24.25 36.10
CA PRO A 327 -1.51 23.74 37.19
C PRO A 327 -1.78 22.25 36.95
N PRO A 328 -1.85 21.43 38.02
CA PRO A 328 -2.24 20.03 37.89
C PRO A 328 -3.61 19.95 37.23
N ASP A 329 -3.74 19.08 36.22
CA ASP A 329 -5.03 18.78 35.59
C ASP A 329 -5.99 18.27 36.69
N GLU A 330 -6.99 19.06 37.06
CA GLU A 330 -8.06 18.71 38.01
C GLU A 330 -9.08 17.69 37.43
N ASP A 331 -8.73 16.96 36.36
CA ASP A 331 -9.69 16.12 35.62
C ASP A 331 -9.58 14.60 35.93
N ASP A 332 -8.80 14.20 36.94
CA ASP A 332 -8.60 12.77 37.27
C ASP A 332 -9.32 12.27 38.55
N ASP A 333 -10.08 13.13 39.25
CA ASP A 333 -10.81 12.71 40.48
C ASP A 333 -12.29 12.32 40.25
N ASP A 334 -12.81 12.46 39.02
CA ASP A 334 -14.21 12.12 38.68
C ASP A 334 -14.36 10.79 37.90
N ARG A 335 -13.31 9.96 37.83
CA ARG A 335 -13.34 8.62 37.21
C ARG A 335 -13.44 7.44 38.18
N LEU A 336 -13.79 7.70 39.43
CA LEU A 336 -14.03 6.67 40.46
C LEU A 336 -15.48 6.66 41.01
N ARG A 337 -16.48 7.00 40.20
CA ARG A 337 -17.89 6.68 40.48
C ARG A 337 -18.62 6.11 39.26
#